data_AF-A0A063BX86-F1
#
_entry.id   AF-A0A063BX86-F1
#
_cell.length_a   1.000
_cell.length_b   1.000
_cell.length_c   1.000
_cell.angle_alpha   90.00
_cell.angle_beta   90.00
_cell.angle_gamma   90.00
#
_symmetry.space_group_name_H-M   'P 1'
#
loop_
_entity.id
_entity.type
_entity.pdbx_description
1 polymer ?
#
loop_
_entity_poly.entity_id
_entity_poly.type
_entity_poly.pdbx_seq_one_letter_code
_entity_poly.pdbx_strand_id
1 'polypeptide(L)'
;MAKRKKPSPTDAFFARFSQFDYDPAAEAWLEFERMVTSPTWSIYGVEVRAARRRLIAALVAQFDLAYGTREEDKLETLQTLCGKLSLSPVPETITACKKAVRRVHVNIIDFIDSQRTGRPVRAFKTEARLRRYTGDTEKFFPKDEAKERPLLRYLLRDVV
;
A
#
# COMPACT_ATOMS: atom_id res chain seq x y z
N MET A 1 -18.18 21.26 12.84
CA MET A 1 -16.74 21.51 12.65
C MET A 1 -16.05 20.16 12.44
N ALA A 2 -15.58 19.86 11.22
CA ALA A 2 -14.86 18.61 10.96
C ALA A 2 -13.51 18.67 11.69
N LYS A 3 -13.23 17.71 12.58
CA LYS A 3 -11.91 17.59 13.23
C LYS A 3 -10.85 17.48 12.13
N ARG A 4 -9.86 18.37 12.11
CA ARG A 4 -8.69 18.28 11.20
C ARG A 4 -8.05 16.91 11.42
N LYS A 5 -8.23 16.00 10.46
CA LYS A 5 -7.55 14.69 10.44
C LYS A 5 -6.06 14.99 10.33
N LYS A 6 -5.24 14.42 11.22
CA LYS A 6 -3.78 14.55 11.10
C LYS A 6 -3.36 14.02 9.72
N PRO A 7 -2.43 14.70 9.01
CA PRO A 7 -1.97 14.22 7.71
C PRO A 7 -1.39 12.82 7.87
N SER A 8 -1.78 11.91 6.98
CA SER A 8 -1.18 10.58 6.90
C SER A 8 0.31 10.71 6.53
N PRO A 9 1.14 9.67 6.78
CA PRO A 9 2.53 9.68 6.31
C PRO A 9 2.64 9.95 4.80
N THR A 10 1.69 9.46 4.01
CA THR A 10 1.60 9.70 2.57
C THR A 10 1.29 11.18 2.26
N ASP A 11 0.36 11.80 2.99
CA ASP A 11 0.09 13.25 2.84
C ASP A 11 1.31 14.09 3.21
N ALA A 12 2.06 13.68 4.25
CA ALA A 12 3.30 14.34 4.66
C ALA A 12 4.42 14.20 3.62
N PHE A 13 4.45 13.11 2.85
CA PHE A 13 5.36 12.97 1.71
C PHE A 13 5.07 14.01 0.63
N PHE A 14 3.81 14.13 0.19
CA PHE A 14 3.42 15.07 -0.86
C PHE A 14 3.53 16.53 -0.43
N ALA A 15 3.29 16.84 0.84
CA ALA A 15 3.42 18.20 1.39
C ALA A 15 4.85 18.79 1.24
N ARG A 16 5.87 17.98 0.96
CA ARG A 16 7.24 18.43 0.69
C ARG A 16 7.38 19.10 -0.68
N PHE A 17 6.40 18.92 -1.55
CA PHE A 17 6.38 19.45 -2.91
C PHE A 17 5.35 20.57 -3.00
N SER A 18 5.67 21.73 -2.42
CA SER A 18 4.72 22.86 -2.28
C SER A 18 4.20 23.42 -3.61
N GLN A 19 4.90 23.17 -4.72
CA GLN A 19 4.48 23.57 -6.07
C GLN A 19 3.61 22.52 -6.77
N PHE A 20 3.46 21.33 -6.17
CA PHE A 20 2.64 20.25 -6.71
C PHE A 20 1.25 20.29 -6.06
N ASP A 21 0.22 20.42 -6.89
CA ASP A 21 -1.18 20.52 -6.47
C ASP A 21 -1.75 19.15 -6.06
N TYR A 22 -1.21 18.53 -5.01
CA TYR A 22 -1.56 17.17 -4.55
C TYR A 22 -3.05 17.02 -4.21
N ASP A 23 -3.70 16.02 -4.81
CA ASP A 23 -5.07 15.61 -4.47
C ASP A 23 -5.04 14.44 -3.45
N PRO A 24 -5.36 14.70 -2.16
CA PRO A 24 -5.42 13.64 -1.14
C PRO A 24 -6.59 12.67 -1.31
N ALA A 25 -7.52 12.87 -2.25
CA ALA A 25 -8.57 11.90 -2.56
C ALA A 25 -8.17 10.92 -3.69
N ALA A 26 -7.17 11.28 -4.50
CA ALA A 26 -6.64 10.45 -5.59
C ALA A 26 -5.72 9.35 -5.06
N GLU A 27 -5.42 8.34 -5.88
CA GLU A 27 -4.48 7.28 -5.50
C GLU A 27 -3.06 7.84 -5.33
N ALA A 28 -2.38 7.49 -4.23
CA ALA A 28 -1.04 8.01 -3.95
C ALA A 28 -0.04 7.69 -5.07
N TRP A 29 -0.19 6.55 -5.74
CA TRP A 29 0.68 6.18 -6.85
C TRP A 29 0.43 7.04 -8.10
N LEU A 30 -0.83 7.34 -8.42
CA LEU A 30 -1.17 8.19 -9.56
C LEU A 30 -0.71 9.63 -9.34
N GLU A 31 -0.83 10.12 -8.10
CA GLU A 31 -0.30 11.43 -7.74
C GLU A 31 1.23 11.48 -7.81
N PHE A 32 1.90 10.38 -7.46
CA PHE A 32 3.34 10.26 -7.67
C PHE A 32 3.71 10.28 -9.16
N GLU A 33 3.00 9.53 -10.00
CA GLU A 33 3.19 9.56 -11.46
C GLU A 33 2.98 10.96 -12.03
N ARG A 34 1.90 11.65 -11.63
CA ARG A 34 1.63 13.03 -12.05
C ARG A 34 2.72 14.00 -11.60
N MET A 35 3.23 13.82 -10.38
CA MET A 35 4.33 14.63 -9.86
C MET A 35 5.61 14.43 -10.70
N VAL A 36 6.02 13.19 -10.96
CA VAL A 36 7.30 12.91 -11.64
C VAL A 36 7.28 13.14 -13.14
N THR A 37 6.09 13.20 -13.75
CA THR A 37 5.89 13.54 -15.16
C THR A 37 5.67 15.05 -15.40
N SER A 38 5.52 15.84 -14.33
CA SER A 38 5.23 17.27 -14.45
C SER A 38 6.44 18.06 -14.99
N PRO A 39 6.23 19.12 -15.80
CA PRO A 39 7.32 19.94 -16.34
C PRO A 39 8.22 20.58 -15.28
N THR A 40 7.64 20.88 -14.11
CA THR A 40 8.34 21.43 -12.92
C THR A 40 9.29 20.42 -12.28
N TRP A 41 9.04 19.13 -12.49
CA TRP A 41 9.82 18.00 -12.00
C TRP A 41 10.56 17.35 -13.18
N SER A 42 11.04 18.16 -14.12
CA SER A 42 11.98 17.75 -15.16
C SER A 42 13.27 17.22 -14.50
N ILE A 43 13.29 15.95 -14.07
CA ILE A 43 14.43 15.39 -13.34
C ILE A 43 14.83 13.99 -13.79
N TYR A 44 16.08 13.97 -14.26
CA TYR A 44 17.10 12.94 -14.13
C TYR A 44 16.76 11.81 -13.13
N GLY A 45 16.77 10.56 -13.61
CA GLY A 45 16.19 9.40 -12.93
C GLY A 45 16.73 9.02 -11.53
N VAL A 46 17.77 9.68 -11.00
CA VAL A 46 18.24 9.47 -9.61
C VAL A 46 17.22 10.03 -8.60
N GLU A 47 16.69 11.21 -8.85
CA GLU A 47 15.73 11.86 -7.95
C GLU A 47 14.37 11.16 -7.94
N VAL A 48 13.92 10.67 -9.11
CA VAL A 48 12.72 9.83 -9.22
C VAL A 48 12.86 8.56 -8.37
N ARG A 49 14.01 7.87 -8.45
CA ARG A 49 14.26 6.69 -7.61
C ARG A 49 14.28 7.04 -6.12
N ALA A 50 14.86 8.17 -5.73
CA ALA A 50 14.88 8.62 -4.35
C ALA A 50 13.47 8.95 -3.84
N ALA A 51 12.65 9.65 -4.63
CA ALA A 51 11.28 9.96 -4.27
C ALA A 51 10.38 8.73 -4.24
N ARG A 52 10.55 7.78 -5.17
CA ARG A 52 9.87 6.47 -5.12
C ARG A 52 10.15 5.75 -3.81
N ARG A 53 11.43 5.68 -3.38
CA ARG A 53 11.79 5.08 -2.09
C ARG A 53 11.13 5.79 -0.90
N ARG A 54 11.09 7.13 -0.91
CA ARG A 54 10.43 7.92 0.14
C ARG A 54 8.92 7.72 0.16
N LEU A 55 8.26 7.61 -1.00
CA LEU A 55 6.84 7.28 -1.09
C LEU A 55 6.56 5.89 -0.51
N ILE A 56 7.36 4.88 -0.89
CA ILE A 56 7.22 3.53 -0.33
C ILE A 56 7.39 3.55 1.19
N ALA A 57 8.39 4.28 1.72
CA ALA A 57 8.58 4.42 3.16
C ALA A 57 7.36 5.08 3.84
N ALA A 58 6.73 6.07 3.20
CA ALA A 58 5.50 6.69 3.69
C ALA A 58 4.31 5.71 3.71
N LEU A 59 4.11 4.95 2.63
CA LEU A 59 3.08 3.90 2.56
C LEU A 59 3.30 2.84 3.64
N VAL A 60 4.55 2.42 3.83
CA VAL A 60 4.95 1.49 4.87
C VAL A 60 4.64 2.04 6.26
N ALA A 61 5.02 3.28 6.56
CA ALA A 61 4.71 3.92 7.83
C ALA A 61 3.19 4.02 8.06
N GLN A 62 2.42 4.25 6.98
CA GLN A 62 0.96 4.25 7.06
C GLN A 62 0.39 2.87 7.38
N PHE A 63 0.94 1.81 6.81
CA PHE A 63 0.58 0.44 7.16
C PHE A 63 0.91 0.13 8.63
N ASP A 64 2.10 0.51 9.10
CA ASP A 64 2.55 0.28 10.47
C ASP A 64 1.65 1.02 11.49
N LEU A 65 1.15 2.21 11.17
CA LEU A 65 0.17 2.92 12.01
C LEU A 65 -1.19 2.20 12.10
N ALA A 66 -1.58 1.47 11.06
CA ALA A 66 -2.88 0.79 11.00
C ALA A 66 -2.86 -0.61 11.64
N TYR A 67 -1.74 -1.34 11.51
CA TYR A 67 -1.66 -2.74 11.89
C TYR A 67 -0.55 -3.06 12.91
N GLY A 68 0.29 -2.09 13.26
CA GLY A 68 1.52 -2.33 13.99
C GLY A 68 2.60 -2.99 13.13
N THR A 69 3.80 -3.09 13.68
CA THR A 69 4.98 -3.60 12.95
C THR A 69 5.14 -5.12 13.02
N ARG A 70 4.66 -5.77 14.09
CA ARG A 70 4.90 -7.20 14.38
C ARG A 70 3.67 -7.98 14.88
N GLU A 71 2.48 -7.43 14.70
CA GLU A 71 1.22 -7.91 15.31
C GLU A 71 0.58 -9.12 14.59
N GLU A 72 1.38 -10.08 14.13
CA GLU A 72 0.88 -11.25 13.39
C GLU A 72 0.34 -12.40 14.27
N ASP A 73 0.46 -12.27 15.58
CA ASP A 73 -0.06 -13.16 16.62
C ASP A 73 -1.37 -12.64 17.24
N LYS A 74 -1.79 -11.42 16.89
CA LYS A 74 -3.07 -10.86 17.31
C LYS A 74 -4.19 -11.24 16.34
N LEU A 75 -5.18 -11.97 16.85
CA LEU A 75 -6.35 -12.39 16.06
C LEU A 75 -7.11 -11.17 15.51
N GLU A 76 -7.36 -10.15 16.34
CA GLU A 76 -8.10 -8.95 15.94
C GLU A 76 -7.43 -8.19 14.77
N THR A 77 -6.10 -8.08 14.79
CA THR A 77 -5.32 -7.48 13.69
C THR A 77 -5.48 -8.27 12.41
N LEU A 78 -5.39 -9.60 12.49
CA LEU A 78 -5.56 -10.49 11.34
C LEU A 78 -7.00 -10.48 10.80
N GLN A 79 -8.00 -10.43 11.67
CA GLN A 79 -9.40 -10.31 11.28
C GLN A 79 -9.70 -8.97 10.61
N THR A 80 -9.11 -7.88 11.12
CA THR A 80 -9.17 -6.57 10.49
C THR A 80 -8.56 -6.62 9.09
N LEU A 81 -7.38 -7.24 8.94
CA LEU A 81 -6.75 -7.47 7.64
C LEU A 81 -7.66 -8.30 6.71
N CYS A 82 -8.26 -9.38 7.21
CA CYS A 82 -9.19 -10.21 6.44
C CYS A 82 -10.41 -9.41 5.95
N GLY A 83 -11.01 -8.58 6.82
CA GLY A 83 -12.14 -7.72 6.45
C GLY A 83 -11.77 -6.70 5.38
N LYS A 84 -10.58 -6.09 5.47
CA LYS A 84 -10.08 -5.15 4.45
C LYS A 84 -9.78 -5.82 3.11
N LEU A 85 -9.46 -7.11 3.12
CA LEU A 85 -9.33 -7.94 1.91
C LEU A 85 -10.67 -8.51 1.43
N SER A 86 -11.80 -8.09 2.02
CA SER A 86 -13.15 -8.56 1.69
C SER A 86 -13.33 -10.08 1.83
N LEU A 87 -12.62 -10.71 2.77
CA LEU A 87 -12.76 -12.13 3.09
C LEU A 87 -14.01 -12.34 3.94
N SER A 88 -14.97 -13.13 3.43
CA SER A 88 -16.21 -13.49 4.11
C SER A 88 -16.48 -14.99 3.99
N PRO A 89 -16.82 -15.70 5.08
CA PRO A 89 -16.80 -15.21 6.46
C PRO A 89 -15.37 -14.90 6.94
N VAL A 90 -15.24 -13.95 7.88
CA VAL A 90 -13.94 -13.65 8.51
C VAL A 90 -13.54 -14.84 9.39
N PRO A 91 -12.35 -15.43 9.22
CA PRO A 91 -11.97 -16.59 10.02
C PRO A 91 -11.80 -16.28 11.51
N GLU A 92 -12.06 -17.27 12.36
CA GLU A 92 -12.05 -17.13 13.83
C GLU A 92 -10.72 -17.49 14.48
N THR A 93 -9.72 -17.93 13.71
CA THR A 93 -8.40 -18.32 14.25
C THR A 93 -7.26 -17.64 13.50
N ILE A 94 -6.16 -17.41 14.23
CA ILE A 94 -4.91 -16.82 13.68
C ILE A 94 -4.45 -17.61 12.46
N THR A 95 -4.39 -18.94 12.58
CA THR A 95 -3.94 -19.83 11.52
C THR A 95 -4.86 -19.76 10.29
N ALA A 96 -6.18 -19.71 10.49
CA ALA A 96 -7.13 -19.61 9.38
C ALA A 96 -7.05 -18.24 8.68
N CYS A 97 -6.91 -17.14 9.43
CA CYS A 97 -6.70 -15.81 8.87
C CYS A 97 -5.43 -15.76 8.02
N LYS A 98 -4.29 -16.23 8.56
CA LYS A 98 -3.01 -16.29 7.82
C LYS A 98 -3.13 -17.09 6.52
N LYS A 99 -3.82 -18.24 6.56
CA LYS A 99 -4.08 -19.06 5.36
C LYS A 99 -4.96 -18.33 4.35
N ALA A 100 -6.00 -17.64 4.80
CA ALA A 100 -6.91 -16.91 3.93
C ALA A 100 -6.22 -15.72 3.25
N VAL A 101 -5.48 -14.90 4.00
CA VAL A 101 -4.69 -13.76 3.48
C VAL A 101 -3.69 -14.21 2.41
N ARG A 102 -2.99 -15.34 2.63
CA ARG A 102 -2.04 -15.93 1.66
C ARG A 102 -2.68 -16.39 0.35
N ARG A 103 -4.00 -16.54 0.28
CA ARG A 103 -4.72 -16.93 -0.95
C ARG A 103 -5.19 -15.73 -1.75
N VAL A 104 -5.16 -14.52 -1.17
CA VAL A 104 -5.57 -13.30 -1.85
C VAL A 104 -4.41 -12.78 -2.69
N HIS A 105 -4.68 -12.41 -3.94
CA HIS A 105 -3.71 -11.74 -4.79
C HIS A 105 -4.08 -10.27 -4.90
N VAL A 106 -3.33 -9.38 -4.26
CA VAL A 106 -3.52 -7.92 -4.30
C VAL A 106 -2.16 -7.26 -4.52
N ASN A 107 -2.15 -6.07 -5.13
CA ASN A 107 -0.95 -5.25 -5.12
C ASN A 107 -0.82 -4.57 -3.75
N ILE A 108 0.36 -4.64 -3.12
CA ILE A 108 0.58 -4.14 -1.76
C ILE A 108 0.41 -2.60 -1.70
N ILE A 109 0.85 -1.88 -2.73
CA ILE A 109 0.71 -0.42 -2.80
C ILE A 109 -0.78 -0.06 -2.82
N ASP A 110 -1.55 -0.70 -3.70
CA ASP A 110 -3.00 -0.48 -3.79
C ASP A 110 -3.72 -0.85 -2.49
N PHE A 111 -3.28 -1.92 -1.82
CA PHE A 111 -3.85 -2.33 -0.55
C PHE A 111 -3.66 -1.28 0.55
N ILE A 112 -2.46 -0.71 0.67
CA ILE A 112 -2.17 0.34 1.64
C ILE A 112 -2.96 1.62 1.29
N ASP A 113 -2.99 1.99 0.02
CA ASP A 113 -3.70 3.20 -0.43
C ASP A 113 -5.22 3.08 -0.30
N SER A 114 -5.76 1.89 -0.49
CA SER A 114 -7.15 1.51 -0.18
C SER A 114 -7.52 1.84 1.28
N GLN A 115 -6.60 1.69 2.24
CA GLN A 115 -6.86 2.07 3.63
C GLN A 115 -6.97 3.59 3.81
N ARG A 116 -6.23 4.36 3.00
CA ARG A 116 -6.24 5.83 3.02
C ARG A 116 -7.54 6.38 2.44
N THR A 117 -7.90 5.91 1.25
CA THR A 117 -9.04 6.39 0.44
C THR A 117 -10.36 5.78 0.90
N GLY A 118 -10.33 4.68 1.64
CA GLY A 118 -11.51 3.90 2.02
C GLY A 118 -12.09 3.07 0.87
N ARG A 119 -11.45 3.08 -0.31
CA ARG A 119 -11.89 2.29 -1.46
C ARG A 119 -11.49 0.83 -1.27
N PRO A 120 -12.33 -0.15 -1.67
CA PRO A 120 -11.95 -1.55 -1.66
C PRO A 120 -10.71 -1.80 -2.54
N VAL A 121 -9.77 -2.61 -2.06
CA VAL A 121 -8.61 -3.02 -2.86
C VAL A 121 -9.05 -3.98 -3.98
N ARG A 122 -8.42 -3.86 -5.15
CA ARG A 122 -8.61 -4.81 -6.24
C ARG A 122 -7.94 -6.15 -5.93
N ALA A 123 -8.75 -7.17 -5.66
CA ALA A 123 -8.27 -8.55 -5.61
C ALA A 123 -8.25 -9.19 -7.01
N PHE A 124 -7.16 -9.87 -7.33
CA PHE A 124 -6.94 -10.58 -8.58
C PHE A 124 -7.23 -12.07 -8.40
N LYS A 125 -7.83 -12.68 -9.43
CA LYS A 125 -8.16 -14.12 -9.41
C LYS A 125 -6.93 -15.03 -9.46
N THR A 126 -5.82 -14.55 -10.03
CA THR A 126 -4.60 -15.33 -10.21
C THR A 126 -3.37 -14.45 -10.01
N GLU A 127 -2.27 -15.07 -9.60
CA GLU A 127 -0.96 -14.42 -9.50
C GLU A 127 -0.49 -13.86 -10.85
N ALA A 128 -0.73 -14.56 -11.96
CA ALA A 128 -0.39 -14.06 -13.29
C ALA A 128 -1.08 -12.72 -13.63
N ARG A 129 -2.35 -12.55 -13.22
CA ARG A 129 -3.07 -11.27 -13.42
C ARG A 129 -2.51 -10.17 -12.52
N LEU A 130 -2.15 -10.50 -11.29
CA LEU A 130 -1.48 -9.55 -10.39
C LEU A 130 -0.11 -9.13 -10.94
N ARG A 131 0.69 -10.09 -11.44
CA ARG A 131 2.00 -9.85 -12.06
C ARG A 131 1.86 -8.91 -13.26
N ARG A 132 0.97 -9.23 -14.20
CA ARG A 132 0.68 -8.37 -15.36
C ARG A 132 0.30 -6.95 -14.92
N TYR A 133 -0.66 -6.82 -14.01
CA TYR A 133 -1.07 -5.51 -13.51
C TYR A 133 0.08 -4.75 -12.85
N THR A 134 0.90 -5.42 -12.05
CA THR A 134 2.04 -4.81 -11.36
C THR A 134 3.12 -4.35 -12.35
N GLY A 135 3.34 -5.11 -13.42
CA GLY A 135 4.22 -4.71 -14.53
C GLY A 135 3.67 -3.52 -15.31
N ASP A 136 2.39 -3.59 -15.73
CA ASP A 136 1.72 -2.55 -16.51
C ASP A 136 1.64 -1.20 -15.76
N THR A 137 1.61 -1.21 -14.42
CA THR A 137 1.51 -0.01 -13.56
C THR A 137 2.81 0.36 -12.85
N GLU A 138 3.86 -0.45 -13.00
CA GLU A 138 5.14 -0.30 -12.30
C GLU A 138 5.05 -0.23 -10.75
N LYS A 139 3.92 -0.65 -10.17
CA LYS A 139 3.61 -0.68 -8.73
C LYS A 139 4.36 -1.81 -8.00
N PHE A 140 5.67 -1.87 -8.14
CA PHE A 140 6.53 -2.85 -7.47
C PHE A 140 6.80 -2.46 -6.01
N PHE A 141 6.28 -3.25 -5.07
CA PHE A 141 6.60 -3.13 -3.65
C PHE A 141 7.93 -3.85 -3.33
N PRO A 142 8.87 -3.22 -2.60
CA PRO A 142 10.15 -3.85 -2.28
C PRO A 142 9.99 -5.11 -1.43
N LYS A 143 10.58 -6.23 -1.89
CA LYS A 143 10.50 -7.53 -1.23
C LYS A 143 11.05 -7.49 0.19
N ASP A 144 12.14 -6.77 0.42
CA ASP A 144 12.80 -6.71 1.73
C ASP A 144 11.94 -5.95 2.74
N GLU A 145 11.34 -4.82 2.35
CA GLU A 145 10.38 -4.08 3.21
C GLU A 145 9.17 -4.94 3.61
N ALA A 146 8.69 -5.79 2.70
CA ALA A 146 7.58 -6.69 2.98
C ALA A 146 7.99 -7.86 3.88
N LYS A 147 9.26 -8.31 3.82
CA LYS A 147 9.76 -9.40 4.68
C LYS A 147 9.98 -8.95 6.13
N GLU A 148 10.39 -7.70 6.35
CA GLU A 148 10.55 -7.11 7.69
C GLU A 148 9.21 -6.95 8.44
N ARG A 149 8.09 -6.98 7.71
CA ARG A 149 6.73 -6.82 8.26
C ARG A 149 5.92 -8.09 8.08
N PRO A 150 5.69 -8.87 9.15
CA PRO A 150 5.12 -10.20 8.98
C PRO A 150 3.74 -10.24 8.32
N LEU A 151 2.91 -9.19 8.49
CA LEU A 151 1.62 -9.08 7.82
C LEU A 151 1.74 -8.78 6.31
N LEU A 152 2.64 -7.87 5.91
CA LEU A 152 2.91 -7.60 4.49
C LEU A 152 3.53 -8.82 3.80
N ARG A 153 4.36 -9.59 4.51
CA ARG A 153 4.93 -10.85 4.03
C ARG A 153 3.85 -11.83 3.57
N TYR A 154 2.66 -11.85 4.20
CA TYR A 154 1.56 -12.72 3.77
C TYR A 154 0.88 -12.29 2.46
N LEU A 155 0.99 -11.01 2.09
CA LEU A 155 0.48 -10.46 0.84
C LEU A 155 1.50 -10.53 -0.31
N LEU A 156 2.76 -10.79 -0.01
CA LEU A 156 3.86 -10.86 -0.98
C LEU A 156 3.63 -12.00 -2.00
N ARG A 157 3.68 -11.68 -3.29
CA ARG A 157 3.59 -12.62 -4.42
C ARG A 157 4.78 -12.42 -5.34
N ASP A 158 5.08 -13.43 -6.15
CA ASP A 158 6.11 -13.33 -7.16
C ASP A 158 5.56 -12.59 -8.39
N VAL A 159 5.85 -11.29 -8.43
CA VAL A 159 5.31 -10.34 -9.43
C VAL A 159 6.39 -9.78 -10.35
N VAL A 160 7.62 -10.31 -10.27
CA VAL A 160 8.75 -9.97 -11.14
C VAL A 160 8.99 -11.11 -12.11
#